data_AF-A0A7C3R3Q7-F1
#
_entry.id   AF-A0A7C3R3Q7-F1
#
_cell.length_a   1.000
_cell.length_b   1.000
_cell.length_c   1.000
_cell.angle_alpha   90.00
_cell.angle_beta   90.00
_cell.angle_gamma   90.00
#
_symmetry.space_group_name_H-M   'P 1'
#
loop_
_entity.id
_entity.type
_entity.pdbx_description
1 polymer ?
#
loop_
_entity_poly.entity_id
_entity_poly.type
_entity_poly.pdbx_seq_one_letter_code
_entity_poly.pdbx_strand_id
1 'polypeptide(L)'
;MSVHFGSDRVSSFLRIGCPLSVRTGVLFDQNTHPETACVTFPLPSSNQHIRESFCCHTHFLASKNEAYEWLKDHPFASFLSLSEAYDIGQEMHKSLFVNALC
;
A
#
# COMPACT_ATOMS: atom_id res chain seq x y z
N MET A 1 0.62 -12.55 -5.49
CA MET A 1 1.47 -11.73 -4.61
C MET A 1 1.09 -12.09 -3.18
N SER A 2 1.99 -12.71 -2.42
CA SER A 2 1.71 -13.14 -1.04
C SER A 2 2.36 -12.16 -0.06
N VAL A 3 1.53 -11.46 0.70
CA VAL A 3 1.97 -10.55 1.77
C VAL A 3 1.95 -11.33 3.09
N HIS A 4 3.05 -11.30 3.83
CA HIS A 4 3.20 -11.90 5.13
C HIS A 4 3.23 -10.80 6.18
N PHE A 5 2.33 -10.88 7.16
CA PHE A 5 2.24 -9.94 8.28
C PHE A 5 2.84 -10.60 9.52
N GLY A 6 3.94 -10.05 10.00
CA GLY A 6 4.51 -10.30 11.33
C GLY A 6 4.05 -9.24 12.34
N SER A 7 4.46 -9.38 13.60
CA SER A 7 4.02 -8.49 14.68
C SER A 7 4.41 -7.02 14.48
N ASP A 8 5.51 -6.76 13.78
CA ASP A 8 6.08 -5.44 13.52
C ASP A 8 6.57 -5.29 12.08
N ARG A 9 6.28 -6.26 11.20
CA ARG A 9 6.86 -6.31 9.85
C ARG A 9 5.90 -6.84 8.81
N VAL A 10 5.77 -6.13 7.72
CA VAL A 10 5.12 -6.57 6.49
C VAL A 10 6.20 -6.98 5.50
N SER A 11 6.13 -8.22 5.04
CA SER A 11 7.03 -8.73 3.99
C SER A 11 6.21 -9.12 2.77
N SER A 12 6.60 -8.64 1.59
CA SER A 12 5.95 -8.96 0.33
C SER A 12 6.99 -9.23 -0.74
N PHE A 13 6.59 -9.87 -1.83
CA PHE A 13 7.42 -9.97 -3.03
C PHE A 13 6.90 -8.99 -4.07
N LEU A 14 7.79 -8.14 -4.55
CA LEU A 14 7.51 -7.24 -5.67
C LEU A 14 7.31 -8.06 -6.95
N ARG A 15 6.76 -7.43 -8.00
CA ARG A 15 6.43 -8.08 -9.29
C ARG A 15 7.60 -8.85 -9.92
N ILE A 16 8.83 -8.49 -9.58
CA ILE A 16 10.09 -9.09 -10.09
C ILE A 16 10.76 -10.06 -9.08
N GLY A 17 10.08 -10.47 -8.02
CA GLY A 17 10.60 -11.42 -7.03
C GLY A 17 11.59 -10.83 -6.02
N CYS A 18 11.85 -9.51 -6.08
CA CYS A 18 12.64 -8.82 -5.06
C CYS A 18 11.87 -8.80 -3.73
N PRO A 19 12.53 -9.16 -2.61
CA PRO A 19 11.90 -9.10 -1.30
C PRO A 19 11.72 -7.64 -0.87
N LEU A 20 10.47 -7.27 -0.59
CA LEU A 20 10.11 -6.05 0.12
C LEU A 20 10.00 -6.37 1.61
N SER A 21 10.66 -5.57 2.44
CA SER A 21 10.45 -5.55 3.89
C SER A 21 10.10 -4.13 4.31
N VAL A 22 8.96 -3.99 4.97
CA VAL A 22 8.50 -2.76 5.62
C VAL A 22 8.27 -3.10 7.08
N ARG A 23 8.84 -2.37 8.01
CA ARG A 23 8.43 -2.50 9.42
C ARG A 23 7.26 -1.55 9.68
N THR A 24 6.29 -2.07 10.40
CA THR A 24 5.04 -1.39 10.73
C THR A 24 4.92 -1.40 12.25
N GLY A 25 5.51 -0.41 12.91
CA GLY A 25 5.29 -0.13 14.32
C GLY A 25 4.14 0.86 14.52
N VAL A 26 3.99 1.36 15.75
CA VAL A 26 3.06 2.48 16.07
C VAL A 26 3.43 3.76 15.30
N LEU A 27 4.68 3.85 14.85
CA LEU A 27 5.20 4.85 13.94
C LEU A 27 5.68 4.14 12.67
N PHE A 28 5.52 4.81 11.52
CA PHE A 28 6.17 4.38 10.30
C PHE A 28 7.68 4.48 10.49
N ASP A 29 8.36 3.35 10.52
CA ASP A 29 9.81 3.39 10.42
C ASP A 29 10.18 3.49 8.94
N GLN A 30 11.07 4.42 8.63
CA GLN A 30 11.51 4.65 7.25
C GLN A 30 12.47 3.54 6.78
N ASN A 31 12.67 2.47 7.58
CA ASN A 31 13.54 1.34 7.27
C ASN A 31 12.84 0.40 6.29
N THR A 32 12.71 0.87 5.06
CA THR A 32 12.12 0.15 3.94
C THR A 32 13.23 -0.31 3.01
N HIS A 33 13.10 -1.52 2.48
CA HIS A 33 14.00 -2.00 1.44
C HIS A 33 13.17 -2.54 0.26
N PRO A 34 13.33 -1.96 -0.96
CA PRO A 34 14.14 -0.77 -1.26
C PRO A 34 13.56 0.51 -0.61
N GLU A 35 14.43 1.49 -0.30
CA GLU A 35 14.02 2.79 0.27
C GLU A 35 13.11 3.60 -0.67
N THR A 36 13.18 3.29 -1.97
CA THR A 36 12.36 3.92 -3.02
C THR A 36 11.00 3.27 -3.19
N ALA A 37 10.66 2.28 -2.36
CA ALA A 37 9.41 1.55 -2.49
C ALA A 37 8.19 2.47 -2.40
N CYS A 38 7.17 2.13 -3.17
CA CYS A 38 5.89 2.84 -3.21
C CYS A 38 4.73 1.84 -3.33
N VAL A 39 3.50 2.33 -3.28
CA VAL A 39 2.30 1.52 -3.42
C VAL A 39 1.35 2.12 -4.45
N THR A 40 0.75 1.29 -5.31
CA THR A 40 -0.33 1.73 -6.20
C THR A 40 -1.62 1.92 -5.41
N PHE A 41 -2.38 2.97 -5.74
CA PHE A 41 -3.59 3.34 -5.03
C PHE A 41 -4.73 3.59 -6.03
N PRO A 42 -5.61 2.59 -6.26
CA PRO A 42 -6.77 2.75 -7.12
C PRO A 42 -7.74 3.79 -6.56
N LEU A 43 -8.37 4.59 -7.44
CA LEU A 43 -9.48 5.44 -7.02
C LEU A 43 -10.67 4.54 -6.63
N PRO A 44 -11.21 4.67 -5.40
CA PRO A 44 -12.30 3.82 -4.96
C PRO A 44 -13.56 4.06 -5.81
N SER A 45 -14.06 2.98 -6.41
CA SER A 45 -15.34 2.92 -7.13
C SER A 45 -16.45 2.56 -6.14
N SER A 46 -17.47 3.41 -6.02
CA SER A 46 -18.49 3.34 -4.95
C SER A 46 -19.40 2.12 -4.98
N ASN A 47 -19.39 1.32 -6.06
CA ASN A 47 -20.36 0.23 -6.29
C ASN A 47 -19.72 -1.12 -6.63
N GLN A 48 -18.43 -1.34 -6.34
CA GLN A 48 -17.73 -2.56 -6.73
C GLN A 48 -17.17 -3.33 -5.52
N HIS A 49 -17.08 -4.65 -5.64
CA HIS A 49 -16.48 -5.52 -4.63
C HIS A 49 -15.05 -5.06 -4.30
N ILE A 50 -14.81 -4.65 -3.05
CA ILE A 50 -13.54 -4.02 -2.61
C ILE A 50 -12.29 -4.82 -2.99
N ARG A 51 -12.38 -6.16 -2.97
CA ARG A 51 -11.25 -7.02 -3.35
C ARG A 51 -10.89 -6.84 -4.82
N GLU A 52 -11.90 -6.80 -5.68
CA GLU A 52 -11.73 -6.71 -7.13
C GLU A 52 -11.39 -5.29 -7.56
N SER A 53 -12.07 -4.28 -7.01
CA SER A 53 -11.89 -2.88 -7.40
C SER A 53 -10.68 -2.19 -6.77
N PHE A 54 -10.20 -2.68 -5.63
CA PHE A 54 -9.11 -2.04 -4.90
C PHE A 54 -7.99 -3.03 -4.56
N CYS A 55 -8.24 -4.07 -3.75
CA CYS A 55 -7.17 -4.90 -3.21
C CYS A 55 -6.33 -5.61 -4.30
N CYS A 56 -6.97 -6.05 -5.39
CA CYS A 56 -6.30 -6.68 -6.52
C CYS A 56 -5.45 -5.72 -7.35
N HIS A 57 -5.60 -4.41 -7.15
CA HIS A 57 -4.90 -3.35 -7.89
C HIS A 57 -3.98 -2.50 -6.99
N THR A 58 -3.92 -2.80 -5.70
CA THR A 58 -3.02 -2.18 -4.71
C THR A 58 -1.78 -3.06 -4.52
N HIS A 59 -0.64 -2.60 -5.04
CA HIS A 59 0.61 -3.36 -5.06
C HIS A 59 1.76 -2.50 -4.58
N PHE A 60 2.68 -3.11 -3.84
CA PHE A 60 4.00 -2.52 -3.62
C PHE A 60 4.84 -2.62 -4.90
N LEU A 61 5.62 -1.57 -5.15
CA LEU A 61 6.55 -1.44 -6.28
C LEU A 61 7.91 -0.99 -5.76
N ALA A 62 8.99 -1.34 -6.47
CA ALA A 62 10.35 -1.06 -6.00
C ALA A 62 10.71 0.43 -6.08
N SER A 63 10.09 1.15 -7.00
CA SER A 63 10.41 2.54 -7.31
C SER A 63 9.25 3.27 -7.99
N LYS A 64 9.33 4.61 -8.00
CA LYS A 64 8.41 5.47 -8.78
C LYS A 64 8.46 5.16 -10.29
N ASN A 65 9.61 4.80 -10.84
CA ASN A 65 9.72 4.42 -12.25
C ASN A 65 8.87 3.18 -12.57
N GLU A 66 8.93 2.15 -11.71
CA GLU A 66 8.05 0.98 -11.86
C GLU A 66 6.57 1.35 -11.73
N ALA A 67 6.23 2.31 -10.87
CA ALA A 67 4.87 2.83 -10.75
C ALA A 67 4.41 3.51 -12.03
N TYR A 68 5.24 4.38 -12.62
CA TYR A 68 4.91 5.00 -13.90
C TYR A 68 4.72 3.99 -15.03
N GLU A 69 5.56 2.95 -15.09
CA GLU A 69 5.36 1.87 -16.06
C GLU A 69 4.06 1.09 -15.81
N TRP A 70 3.74 0.76 -14.55
CA TRP A 70 2.50 0.07 -14.20
C TRP A 70 1.24 0.90 -14.53
N LEU A 71 1.30 2.22 -14.32
CA LEU A 71 0.19 3.14 -14.58
C LEU A 71 -0.15 3.29 -16.07
N LYS A 72 0.76 2.97 -17.00
CA LYS A 72 0.45 2.96 -18.44
C LYS A 72 -0.70 2.01 -18.77
N ASP A 73 -0.74 0.88 -18.07
CA ASP A 73 -1.79 -0.14 -18.24
C ASP A 73 -2.98 0.05 -17.26
N HIS A 74 -2.83 0.93 -16.26
CA HIS A 74 -3.80 1.13 -15.18
C HIS A 74 -4.07 2.64 -14.92
N PRO A 75 -4.67 3.36 -15.89
CA PRO A 75 -4.84 4.83 -15.79
C PRO A 75 -5.84 5.27 -14.73
N PHE A 76 -6.59 4.34 -14.13
CA PHE A 76 -7.58 4.60 -13.06
C PHE A 76 -6.97 4.65 -11.65
N ALA A 77 -5.65 4.52 -11.55
CA ALA A 77 -4.94 4.48 -10.28
C ALA A 77 -3.90 5.61 -10.18
N SER A 78 -3.45 5.86 -8.97
CA SER A 78 -2.25 6.65 -8.68
C SER A 78 -1.23 5.78 -7.96
N PHE A 79 -0.12 6.37 -7.52
CA PHE A 79 0.76 5.74 -6.53
C PHE A 79 1.06 6.70 -5.40
N LEU A 80 1.38 6.14 -4.24
CA LEU A 80 1.74 6.85 -3.03
C LEU A 80 3.11 6.37 -2.55
N SER A 81 3.86 7.25 -1.88
CA SER A 81 4.94 6.79 -1.02
C SER A 81 4.40 5.92 0.12
N LEU A 82 5.26 5.10 0.71
CA LEU A 82 4.86 4.28 1.86
C LEU A 82 4.45 5.11 3.08
N SER A 83 5.06 6.29 3.26
CA SER A 83 4.68 7.22 4.33
C SER A 83 3.27 7.77 4.12
N GLU A 84 2.95 8.25 2.91
CA GLU A 84 1.60 8.75 2.59
C GLU A 84 0.54 7.66 2.77
N ALA A 85 0.83 6.43 2.33
CA ALA A 85 -0.07 5.30 2.50
C ALA A 85 -0.28 4.92 3.99
N TYR A 86 0.77 5.02 4.80
CA TYR A 86 0.68 4.82 6.25
C TYR A 86 -0.21 5.87 6.91
N ASP A 87 -0.01 7.15 6.59
CA ASP A 87 -0.77 8.25 7.14
C ASP A 87 -2.27 8.14 6.81
N ILE A 88 -2.61 7.79 5.56
CA ILE A 88 -4.00 7.50 5.16
C ILE A 88 -4.58 6.35 6.00
N GLY A 89 -3.82 5.27 6.18
CA GLY A 89 -4.25 4.13 7.00
C GLY A 89 -4.52 4.51 8.46
N GLN A 90 -3.70 5.39 9.05
CA GLN A 90 -3.90 5.91 10.40
C GLN A 90 -5.17 6.76 10.50
N GLU A 91 -5.40 7.66 9.55
CA GLU A 91 -6.61 8.50 9.54
C GLU A 91 -7.89 7.67 9.31
N MET A 92 -7.83 6.64 8.46
CA MET A 92 -8.93 5.68 8.29
C MET A 92 -9.19 4.91 9.58
N HIS A 93 -8.13 4.42 10.25
CA HIS A 93 -8.26 3.73 11.53
C HIS A 93 -8.92 4.62 12.58
N LYS A 94 -8.44 5.86 12.76
CA LYS A 94 -9.07 6.84 13.65
C LYS A 94 -10.55 7.05 13.28
N SER A 95 -10.85 7.26 12.01
CA SER A 95 -12.23 7.49 11.56
C SER A 95 -13.15 6.29 11.78
N LEU A 96 -12.65 5.06 11.68
CA LEU A 96 -13.46 3.86 11.90
C LEU A 96 -13.65 3.55 13.39
N PHE A 97 -12.63 3.79 14.22
CA PHE A 97 -12.66 3.41 15.64
C PHE A 97 -13.05 4.54 16.58
N VAL A 98 -12.82 5.81 16.25
CA VAL A 98 -13.36 6.96 17.01
C VAL A 98 -14.87 7.08 16.79
N ASN A 99 -15.35 6.86 15.57
CA ASN A 99 -16.79 6.85 15.29
C ASN A 99 -17.52 5.60 15.83
N ALA A 100 -16.80 4.56 16.28
CA ALA A 100 -17.37 3.39 16.94
C ALA A 100 -17.54 3.56 18.46
N LEU A 101 -17.05 4.67 19.03
CA LEU A 101 -17.15 5.02 20.45
C LEU A 101 -18.12 6.18 20.73
N CYS A 102 -18.84 6.64 19.70
CA CYS A 102 -19.89 7.66 19.76
C CYS A 102 -21.26 7.05 19.55
#